data_AF-A0A3B1CZ18-F1
#
_entry.id   AF-A0A3B1CZ18-F1
#
_cell.length_a   1.000
_cell.length_b   1.000
_cell.length_c   1.000
_cell.angle_alpha   90.00
_cell.angle_beta   90.00
_cell.angle_gamma   90.00
#
_symmetry.space_group_name_H-M   'P 1'
#
loop_
_entity.id
_entity.type
_entity.pdbx_description
1 polymer ?
#
loop_
_entity_poly.entity_id
_entity_poly.type
_entity_poly.pdbx_seq_one_letter_code
_entity_poly.pdbx_strand_id
1 'polypeptide(L)'
;MKQLYKSDLHVHSNFSNKSSIWAMRKLNCPESFTSPRFIYNTARKLGMDYVTITDHNTIDGALEIAHMPGVFISAEVTAYFPENGCKIHVVVLDVSEVSFRELMTLGGNVYELAAYLQREGIVHFVSHPLYDMNEKLTVDIIEKMLLMFDVFEVKNGARAEQFNSLIGSVISSLNPDSYERLPDRHDISPCSVTSWHKATVGGSDDHSGFFIARAYTVTRKGRTLDDFLASVRGKRVWAEGDNGDPLTLAHSIYGIGYRFYSERLKSGTRNATPFIDYLLNRLFDENSGKVSLIDKIKFFVRKNIPEMYDSYDDRSFEEILDREAKRLVNDMSFLNSINSEDRNRRIFRVTSYLANRMIYIYTNQLLKIPSSNGIFRILQLLNSIGMVHLLISPYYVSFFHQHRSKRLMSGLKGRFGLNGSAGCEKTVLFTDTINEINGVAITIKKLIETSKTRGVELTVVTCNNQETGAGDGIMNFKSVGEFAIPEYPELRLHFPPVLDVVDYLEREGFTRIHASTPGILGLLALLVSKLMDIPISATYHTDIPQYVKSLTDDVFLENTAWNYIIWFYSQMDEVLVPSRSTEKQLVEKGLSPEKIRPLPRWVDTGVFSPVKRNEAMWHRYSLNGE
;
A
#
# COMPACT_ATOMS: atom_id res chain seq x y z
N MET A 1 -24.10 23.55 -22.98
CA MET A 1 -23.62 22.18 -22.69
C MET A 1 -24.82 21.31 -22.35
N LYS A 2 -24.91 20.06 -22.84
CA LYS A 2 -26.00 19.14 -22.46
C LYS A 2 -25.84 18.76 -20.99
N GLN A 3 -26.95 18.73 -20.23
CA GLN A 3 -26.95 18.31 -18.82
C GLN A 3 -26.46 16.86 -18.70
N LEU A 4 -25.62 16.61 -17.70
CA LEU A 4 -25.14 15.28 -17.33
C LEU A 4 -25.83 14.84 -16.04
N TYR A 5 -26.04 13.54 -15.89
CA TYR A 5 -26.64 12.93 -14.71
C TYR A 5 -25.65 11.97 -14.07
N LYS A 6 -25.50 12.05 -12.74
CA LYS A 6 -24.44 11.38 -11.99
C LYS A 6 -24.99 10.55 -10.83
N SER A 7 -24.37 9.42 -10.55
CA SER A 7 -24.63 8.63 -9.34
C SER A 7 -23.38 7.87 -8.92
N ASP A 8 -23.08 7.89 -7.63
CA ASP A 8 -22.15 6.95 -7.02
C ASP A 8 -22.89 5.62 -6.83
N LEU A 9 -22.55 4.62 -7.65
CA LEU A 9 -23.27 3.34 -7.70
C LEU A 9 -22.72 2.29 -6.74
N HIS A 10 -21.67 2.61 -5.98
CA HIS A 10 -21.03 1.65 -5.09
C HIS A 10 -20.57 2.37 -3.82
N VAL A 11 -21.33 2.26 -2.73
CA VAL A 11 -21.03 2.91 -1.45
C VAL A 11 -21.71 2.17 -0.30
N HIS A 12 -21.02 2.08 0.84
CA HIS A 12 -21.42 1.22 1.96
C HIS A 12 -21.74 2.01 3.23
N SER A 13 -22.83 1.64 3.87
CA SER A 13 -23.30 2.20 5.14
C SER A 13 -22.99 1.29 6.32
N ASN A 14 -23.33 1.75 7.52
CA ASN A 14 -23.20 0.98 8.76
C ASN A 14 -24.08 -0.29 8.85
N PHE A 15 -24.85 -0.61 7.81
CA PHE A 15 -25.57 -1.87 7.68
C PHE A 15 -24.71 -2.99 7.05
N SER A 16 -23.58 -2.64 6.44
CA SER A 16 -22.54 -3.59 6.03
C SER A 16 -21.79 -4.13 7.26
N ASN A 17 -22.23 -5.30 7.74
CA ASN A 17 -21.86 -5.80 9.07
C ASN A 17 -20.77 -6.88 9.08
N LYS A 18 -20.18 -7.30 7.95
CA LYS A 18 -19.29 -8.49 7.92
C LYS A 18 -17.96 -8.25 7.19
N SER A 19 -16.98 -7.73 7.93
CA SER A 19 -15.64 -7.47 7.40
C SER A 19 -15.04 -8.59 6.57
N SER A 20 -14.63 -8.29 5.34
CA SER A 20 -13.75 -9.15 4.55
C SER A 20 -12.35 -9.34 5.18
N ILE A 21 -11.91 -8.40 6.03
CA ILE A 21 -10.62 -8.43 6.74
C ILE A 21 -10.73 -9.27 8.02
N TRP A 22 -9.96 -10.35 8.10
CA TRP A 22 -9.98 -11.29 9.23
C TRP A 22 -9.79 -10.62 10.60
N ALA A 23 -8.86 -9.67 10.70
CA ALA A 23 -8.57 -8.97 11.96
C ALA A 23 -9.78 -8.17 12.47
N MET A 24 -10.49 -7.48 11.58
CA MET A 24 -11.68 -6.69 11.94
C MET A 24 -12.84 -7.59 12.35
N ARG A 25 -13.03 -8.75 11.70
CA ARG A 25 -13.99 -9.77 12.14
C ARG A 25 -13.72 -10.25 13.56
N LYS A 26 -12.45 -10.54 13.89
CA LYS A 26 -12.06 -11.01 15.22
C LYS A 26 -12.33 -9.97 16.33
N LEU A 27 -12.27 -8.68 15.98
CA LEU A 27 -12.57 -7.57 16.89
C LEU A 27 -14.05 -7.18 16.94
N ASN A 28 -14.91 -7.87 16.17
CA ASN A 28 -16.31 -7.54 15.98
C ASN A 28 -16.51 -6.06 15.57
N CYS A 29 -15.62 -5.58 14.69
CA CYS A 29 -15.66 -4.24 14.13
C CYS A 29 -16.51 -4.27 12.82
N PRO A 30 -17.60 -3.48 12.72
CA PRO A 30 -18.36 -3.27 11.50
C PRO A 30 -17.48 -2.84 10.32
N GLU A 31 -17.95 -3.07 9.08
CA GLU A 31 -17.24 -2.62 7.87
C GLU A 31 -17.36 -1.13 7.63
N SER A 32 -18.44 -0.51 8.12
CA SER A 32 -18.66 0.92 8.01
C SER A 32 -19.39 1.42 9.25
N PHE A 33 -19.15 2.68 9.58
CA PHE A 33 -19.86 3.43 10.64
C PHE A 33 -20.58 4.63 10.05
N THR A 34 -20.77 4.64 8.73
CA THR A 34 -21.33 5.77 8.02
C THR A 34 -22.83 5.62 7.91
N SER A 35 -23.59 6.54 8.50
CA SER A 35 -25.05 6.45 8.44
C SER A 35 -25.57 6.72 7.02
N PRO A 36 -26.66 6.05 6.59
CA PRO A 36 -27.29 6.28 5.31
C PRO A 36 -27.61 7.76 5.04
N ARG A 37 -28.11 8.48 6.06
CA ARG A 37 -28.40 9.92 5.96
C ARG A 37 -27.15 10.75 5.66
N PHE A 38 -26.00 10.42 6.24
CA PHE A 38 -24.74 11.11 5.97
C PHE A 38 -24.30 10.86 4.53
N ILE A 39 -24.39 9.61 4.05
CA ILE A 39 -24.07 9.26 2.65
C ILE A 39 -24.91 10.08 1.68
N TYR A 40 -26.24 10.12 1.88
CA TYR A 40 -27.14 10.90 1.05
C TYR A 40 -26.77 12.39 1.02
N ASN A 41 -26.60 13.02 2.19
CA ASN A 41 -26.28 14.44 2.26
C ASN A 41 -24.96 14.77 1.57
N THR A 42 -23.95 13.93 1.76
CA THR A 42 -22.62 14.10 1.15
C THR A 42 -22.67 13.90 -0.36
N ALA A 43 -23.29 12.83 -0.85
CA ALA A 43 -23.44 12.56 -2.28
C ALA A 43 -24.19 13.69 -3.00
N ARG A 44 -25.29 14.19 -2.41
CA ARG A 44 -26.03 15.35 -2.95
C ARG A 44 -25.19 16.62 -2.96
N LYS A 45 -24.43 16.90 -1.89
CA LYS A 45 -23.52 18.04 -1.80
C LYS A 45 -22.42 17.97 -2.87
N LEU A 46 -21.97 16.77 -3.22
CA LEU A 46 -20.98 16.50 -4.27
C LEU A 46 -21.58 16.42 -5.68
N GLY A 47 -22.88 16.73 -5.83
CA GLY A 47 -23.54 16.87 -7.12
C GLY A 47 -24.02 15.56 -7.75
N MET A 48 -24.22 14.51 -6.96
CA MET A 48 -24.88 13.29 -7.44
C MET A 48 -26.39 13.53 -7.60
N ASP A 49 -26.92 13.28 -8.80
CA ASP A 49 -28.34 13.42 -9.13
C ASP A 49 -29.19 12.30 -8.54
N TYR A 50 -28.64 11.09 -8.51
CA TYR A 50 -29.24 9.91 -7.89
C TYR A 50 -28.31 9.33 -6.83
N VAL A 51 -28.90 8.79 -5.77
CA VAL A 51 -28.16 8.23 -4.64
C VAL A 51 -28.65 6.81 -4.38
N THR A 52 -27.72 5.90 -4.16
CA THR A 52 -28.04 4.57 -3.66
C THR A 52 -27.00 4.15 -2.64
N ILE A 53 -27.31 3.10 -1.88
CA ILE A 53 -26.40 2.44 -0.95
C ILE A 53 -26.40 0.98 -1.33
N THR A 54 -25.23 0.37 -1.40
CA THR A 54 -25.03 -1.00 -1.91
C THR A 54 -24.43 -1.88 -0.84
N ASP A 55 -25.05 -1.91 0.34
CA ASP A 55 -24.55 -2.70 1.45
C ASP A 55 -24.42 -4.19 1.12
N HIS A 56 -23.44 -4.86 1.72
CA HIS A 56 -23.19 -6.28 1.48
C HIS A 56 -24.36 -7.15 1.93
N ASN A 57 -25.05 -7.78 0.97
CA ASN A 57 -26.14 -8.73 1.20
C ASN A 57 -27.25 -8.19 2.11
N THR A 58 -27.49 -6.88 2.11
CA THR A 58 -28.66 -6.24 2.73
C THR A 58 -29.07 -4.98 1.96
N ILE A 59 -30.34 -4.61 2.06
CA ILE A 59 -30.91 -3.37 1.51
C ILE A 59 -31.31 -2.38 2.62
N ASP A 60 -31.08 -2.72 3.89
CA ASP A 60 -31.59 -1.95 5.04
C ASP A 60 -31.11 -0.49 5.03
N GLY A 61 -29.83 -0.27 4.68
CA GLY A 61 -29.26 1.08 4.57
C GLY A 61 -29.92 1.90 3.46
N ALA A 62 -30.19 1.28 2.31
CA ALA A 62 -30.91 1.93 1.21
C ALA A 62 -32.39 2.21 1.58
N LEU A 63 -33.05 1.28 2.29
CA LEU A 63 -34.42 1.42 2.76
C LEU A 63 -34.57 2.59 3.76
N GLU A 64 -33.60 2.80 4.64
CA GLU A 64 -33.62 3.91 5.61
C GLU A 64 -33.78 5.27 4.93
N ILE A 65 -33.19 5.45 3.74
CA ILE A 65 -33.21 6.70 2.99
C ILE A 65 -34.12 6.67 1.75
N ALA A 66 -34.87 5.59 1.52
CA ALA A 66 -35.70 5.38 0.34
C ALA A 66 -36.70 6.50 0.06
N HIS A 67 -37.20 7.13 1.12
CA HIS A 67 -38.16 8.22 1.05
C HIS A 67 -37.56 9.55 0.55
N MET A 68 -36.24 9.63 0.38
CA MET A 68 -35.55 10.85 -0.01
C MET A 68 -35.52 11.02 -1.54
N PRO A 69 -35.57 12.26 -2.05
CA PRO A 69 -35.58 12.51 -3.49
C PRO A 69 -34.36 11.94 -4.22
N GLY A 70 -34.60 11.19 -5.30
CA GLY A 70 -33.54 10.61 -6.13
C GLY A 70 -32.85 9.40 -5.53
N VAL A 71 -33.38 8.83 -4.44
CA VAL A 71 -32.91 7.57 -3.87
C VAL A 71 -33.57 6.37 -4.57
N PHE A 72 -32.79 5.31 -4.76
CA PHE A 72 -33.28 4.01 -5.24
C PHE A 72 -32.58 2.86 -4.50
N ILE A 73 -33.23 1.70 -4.43
CA ILE A 73 -32.82 0.59 -3.56
C ILE A 73 -31.84 -0.31 -4.29
N SER A 74 -30.65 -0.51 -3.73
CA SER A 74 -29.61 -1.36 -4.32
C SER A 74 -28.94 -2.20 -3.24
N ALA A 75 -28.16 -3.19 -3.66
CA ALA A 75 -27.34 -4.01 -2.76
C ALA A 75 -26.12 -4.55 -3.50
N GLU A 76 -25.07 -4.87 -2.77
CA GLU A 76 -23.96 -5.67 -3.29
C GLU A 76 -24.14 -7.14 -2.88
N VAL A 77 -24.48 -7.97 -3.86
CA VAL A 77 -24.71 -9.40 -3.68
C VAL A 77 -23.40 -10.15 -3.79
N THR A 78 -23.07 -10.93 -2.75
CA THR A 78 -21.97 -11.89 -2.81
C THR A 78 -22.40 -13.11 -3.61
N ALA A 79 -21.63 -13.45 -4.65
CA ALA A 79 -21.86 -14.62 -5.49
C ALA A 79 -20.63 -15.54 -5.54
N TYR A 80 -20.85 -16.83 -5.82
CA TYR A 80 -19.77 -17.82 -5.90
C TYR A 80 -19.79 -18.58 -7.22
N PHE A 81 -18.61 -18.80 -7.79
CA PHE A 81 -18.41 -19.78 -8.85
C PHE A 81 -18.38 -21.18 -8.23
N PRO A 82 -19.34 -22.08 -8.57
CA PRO A 82 -19.45 -23.39 -7.94
C PRO A 82 -18.24 -24.30 -8.17
N GLU A 83 -17.50 -24.12 -9.28
CA GLU A 83 -16.40 -24.99 -9.67
C GLU A 83 -15.14 -24.86 -8.79
N ASN A 84 -14.87 -23.67 -8.26
CA ASN A 84 -13.67 -23.41 -7.45
C ASN A 84 -13.99 -22.65 -6.15
N GLY A 85 -15.23 -22.21 -5.96
CA GLY A 85 -15.65 -21.35 -4.86
C GLY A 85 -15.08 -19.94 -4.94
N CYS A 86 -14.69 -19.46 -6.12
CA CYS A 86 -14.26 -18.07 -6.30
C CYS A 86 -15.40 -17.14 -5.91
N LYS A 87 -15.11 -16.24 -4.98
CA LYS A 87 -16.06 -15.22 -4.53
C LYS A 87 -15.99 -14.06 -5.51
N ILE A 88 -17.13 -13.58 -5.97
CA ILE A 88 -17.27 -12.30 -6.67
C ILE A 88 -18.37 -11.48 -6.02
N HIS A 89 -18.42 -10.19 -6.33
CA HIS A 89 -19.52 -9.34 -5.94
C HIS A 89 -20.24 -8.80 -7.18
N VAL A 90 -21.56 -8.75 -7.09
CA VAL A 90 -22.45 -8.24 -8.13
C VAL A 90 -23.36 -7.21 -7.49
N VAL A 91 -23.26 -5.96 -7.92
CA VAL A 91 -24.18 -4.91 -7.49
C VAL A 91 -25.47 -5.01 -8.29
N VAL A 92 -26.60 -4.98 -7.59
CA VAL A 92 -27.95 -4.95 -8.16
C VAL A 92 -28.60 -3.61 -7.86
N LEU A 93 -29.29 -3.02 -8.85
CA LEU A 93 -29.84 -1.68 -8.78
C LEU A 93 -31.36 -1.69 -8.91
N ASP A 94 -32.01 -0.83 -8.13
CA ASP A 94 -33.45 -0.59 -8.09
C ASP A 94 -34.29 -1.86 -7.87
N VAL A 95 -33.99 -2.56 -6.78
CA VAL A 95 -34.62 -3.83 -6.41
C VAL A 95 -35.74 -3.64 -5.38
N SER A 96 -36.80 -4.44 -5.50
CA SER A 96 -37.81 -4.58 -4.45
C SER A 96 -37.34 -5.52 -3.34
N GLU A 97 -37.94 -5.43 -2.15
CA GLU A 97 -37.71 -6.39 -1.04
C GLU A 97 -38.03 -7.84 -1.44
N VAL A 98 -38.97 -8.06 -2.36
CA VAL A 98 -39.35 -9.39 -2.85
C VAL A 98 -38.25 -9.96 -3.75
N SER A 99 -37.83 -9.21 -4.76
CA SER A 99 -36.73 -9.61 -5.65
C SER A 99 -35.42 -9.75 -4.88
N PHE A 100 -35.16 -8.90 -3.88
CA PHE A 100 -33.96 -8.99 -3.06
C PHE A 100 -33.87 -10.30 -2.27
N ARG A 101 -34.99 -10.74 -1.66
CA ARG A 101 -35.02 -12.04 -0.96
C ARG A 101 -34.68 -13.21 -1.88
N GLU A 102 -35.15 -13.18 -3.12
CA GLU A 102 -34.81 -14.20 -4.12
C GLU A 102 -33.33 -14.13 -4.52
N LEU A 103 -32.77 -12.94 -4.71
CA LEU A 103 -31.33 -12.79 -5.02
C LEU A 103 -30.43 -13.40 -3.92
N MET A 104 -30.84 -13.31 -2.66
CA MET A 104 -30.09 -13.89 -1.53
C MET A 104 -30.09 -15.43 -1.53
N THR A 105 -31.09 -16.09 -2.12
CA THR A 105 -31.10 -17.56 -2.25
C THR A 105 -30.18 -18.03 -3.37
N LEU A 106 -29.98 -17.21 -4.40
CA LEU A 106 -29.20 -17.54 -5.61
C LEU A 106 -27.70 -17.23 -5.51
N GLY A 107 -27.26 -16.45 -4.50
CA GLY A 107 -25.85 -16.07 -4.35
C GLY A 107 -24.88 -17.26 -4.22
N GLY A 108 -25.35 -18.46 -3.86
CA GLY A 108 -24.54 -19.68 -3.83
C GLY A 108 -24.01 -20.13 -5.20
N ASN A 109 -24.64 -19.68 -6.30
CA ASN A 109 -24.26 -20.04 -7.67
C ASN A 109 -24.42 -18.83 -8.60
N VAL A 110 -23.28 -18.27 -9.03
CA VAL A 110 -23.25 -17.08 -9.90
C VAL A 110 -23.96 -17.30 -11.25
N TYR A 111 -23.99 -18.53 -11.78
CA TYR A 111 -24.67 -18.82 -13.04
C TYR A 111 -26.20 -18.70 -12.90
N GLU A 112 -26.75 -19.22 -11.80
CA GLU A 112 -28.17 -19.10 -11.47
C GLU A 112 -28.57 -17.65 -11.18
N LEU A 113 -27.72 -16.94 -10.41
CA LEU A 113 -27.90 -15.52 -10.13
C LEU A 113 -27.92 -14.69 -11.42
N ALA A 114 -26.95 -14.88 -12.32
CA ALA A 114 -26.88 -14.14 -13.58
C ALA A 114 -28.09 -14.43 -14.48
N ALA A 115 -28.53 -15.70 -14.56
CA ALA A 115 -29.71 -16.08 -15.32
C ALA A 115 -30.99 -15.42 -14.77
N TYR A 116 -31.15 -15.38 -13.45
CA TYR A 116 -32.27 -14.69 -12.80
C TYR A 116 -32.27 -13.19 -13.08
N LEU A 117 -31.12 -12.52 -12.90
CA LEU A 117 -30.96 -11.10 -13.14
C LEU A 117 -31.35 -10.70 -14.58
N GLN A 118 -30.93 -11.51 -15.56
CA GLN A 118 -31.28 -11.31 -16.96
C GLN A 118 -32.78 -11.52 -17.23
N ARG A 119 -33.36 -12.60 -16.69
CA ARG A 119 -34.78 -12.95 -16.88
C ARG A 119 -35.71 -11.89 -16.32
N GLU A 120 -35.43 -11.40 -15.11
CA GLU A 120 -36.23 -10.37 -14.44
C GLU A 120 -35.88 -8.94 -14.91
N GLY A 121 -34.87 -8.78 -15.75
CA GLY A 121 -34.44 -7.48 -16.27
C GLY A 121 -33.84 -6.55 -15.20
N ILE A 122 -33.36 -7.09 -14.09
CA ILE A 122 -32.75 -6.32 -12.98
C ILE A 122 -31.45 -5.70 -13.48
N VAL A 123 -31.25 -4.40 -13.24
CA VAL A 123 -30.01 -3.72 -13.62
C VAL A 123 -28.91 -4.12 -12.64
N HIS A 124 -27.75 -4.52 -13.15
CA HIS A 124 -26.68 -5.05 -12.32
C HIS A 124 -25.31 -4.86 -12.98
N PHE A 125 -24.25 -4.95 -12.19
CA PHE A 125 -22.86 -4.92 -12.67
C PHE A 125 -21.92 -5.71 -11.77
N VAL A 126 -20.79 -6.16 -12.32
CA VAL A 126 -19.71 -6.77 -11.53
C VAL A 126 -18.91 -5.66 -10.86
N SER A 127 -18.86 -5.63 -9.53
CA SER A 127 -18.04 -4.69 -8.76
C SER A 127 -16.60 -5.16 -8.70
N HIS A 128 -15.66 -4.20 -8.71
CA HIS A 128 -14.21 -4.36 -8.64
C HIS A 128 -13.70 -5.71 -9.22
N PRO A 129 -13.86 -5.96 -10.54
CA PRO A 129 -13.79 -7.31 -11.13
C PRO A 129 -12.44 -8.03 -10.96
N LEU A 130 -11.37 -7.28 -10.66
CA LEU A 130 -10.02 -7.79 -10.47
C LEU A 130 -9.64 -7.96 -8.99
N TYR A 131 -10.56 -7.73 -8.05
CA TYR A 131 -10.30 -7.90 -6.63
C TYR A 131 -10.44 -9.37 -6.22
N ASP A 132 -9.31 -10.02 -5.97
CA ASP A 132 -9.26 -11.41 -5.53
C ASP A 132 -9.50 -11.51 -4.01
N MET A 133 -10.76 -11.74 -3.64
CA MET A 133 -11.23 -11.74 -2.24
C MET A 133 -10.87 -13.00 -1.45
N ASN A 134 -10.68 -14.12 -2.14
CA ASN A 134 -10.44 -15.42 -1.50
C ASN A 134 -9.41 -16.30 -2.21
N GLU A 135 -8.51 -15.68 -2.98
CA GLU A 135 -7.33 -16.30 -3.62
C GLU A 135 -7.67 -17.33 -4.70
N LYS A 136 -8.82 -17.14 -5.34
CA LYS A 136 -9.41 -18.09 -6.29
C LYS A 136 -9.78 -17.44 -7.61
N LEU A 137 -9.54 -16.13 -7.75
CA LEU A 137 -9.79 -15.41 -8.99
C LEU A 137 -8.74 -15.78 -10.05
N THR A 138 -9.20 -16.29 -11.19
CA THR A 138 -8.34 -16.67 -12.31
C THR A 138 -8.71 -15.91 -13.57
N VAL A 139 -7.82 -15.92 -14.58
CA VAL A 139 -8.11 -15.36 -15.90
C VAL A 139 -9.38 -15.96 -16.50
N ASP A 140 -9.57 -17.26 -16.31
CA ASP A 140 -10.74 -17.98 -16.84
C ASP A 140 -12.03 -17.52 -16.15
N ILE A 141 -12.01 -17.24 -14.84
CA ILE A 141 -13.15 -16.65 -14.12
C ILE A 141 -13.50 -15.26 -14.67
N ILE A 142 -12.50 -14.43 -14.99
CA ILE A 142 -12.73 -13.13 -15.64
C ILE A 142 -13.40 -13.32 -17.01
N GLU A 143 -12.91 -14.26 -17.84
CA GLU A 143 -13.52 -14.57 -19.13
C GLU A 143 -14.98 -15.03 -19.00
N LYS A 144 -15.30 -15.85 -18.00
CA LYS A 144 -16.69 -16.26 -17.71
C LYS A 144 -17.57 -15.09 -17.29
N MET A 145 -17.07 -14.19 -16.44
CA MET A 145 -17.80 -12.96 -16.10
C MET A 145 -18.07 -12.11 -17.34
N LEU A 146 -17.09 -11.99 -18.25
CA LEU A 146 -17.29 -11.31 -19.53
C LEU A 146 -18.40 -11.95 -20.36
N LEU A 147 -18.65 -13.26 -20.27
CA LEU A 147 -19.78 -13.91 -20.96
C LEU A 147 -21.13 -13.62 -20.30
N MET A 148 -21.16 -13.57 -18.97
CA MET A 148 -22.39 -13.53 -18.18
C MET A 148 -22.92 -12.12 -17.91
N PHE A 149 -22.06 -11.11 -17.93
CA PHE A 149 -22.40 -9.74 -17.52
C PHE A 149 -22.06 -8.71 -18.60
N ASP A 150 -22.89 -7.68 -18.71
CA ASP A 150 -22.73 -6.63 -19.73
C ASP A 150 -22.26 -5.29 -19.17
N VAL A 151 -22.19 -5.15 -17.84
CA VAL A 151 -21.83 -3.93 -17.13
C VAL A 151 -20.75 -4.25 -16.10
N PHE A 152 -19.67 -3.47 -16.10
CA PHE A 152 -18.53 -3.67 -15.21
C PHE A 152 -18.12 -2.37 -14.54
N GLU A 153 -17.77 -2.46 -13.26
CA GLU A 153 -17.09 -1.39 -12.57
C GLU A 153 -15.64 -1.30 -13.06
N VAL A 154 -15.30 -0.20 -13.73
CA VAL A 154 -13.94 0.07 -14.23
C VAL A 154 -13.25 1.20 -13.48
N LYS A 155 -13.99 1.88 -12.60
CA LYS A 155 -13.51 2.99 -11.79
C LYS A 155 -14.01 2.81 -10.36
N ASN A 156 -13.22 2.10 -9.56
CA ASN A 156 -13.48 1.94 -8.15
C ASN A 156 -12.60 2.93 -7.35
N GLY A 157 -13.24 3.72 -6.49
CA GLY A 157 -12.59 4.78 -5.70
C GLY A 157 -11.71 4.28 -4.55
N ALA A 158 -11.80 3.01 -4.18
CA ALA A 158 -10.97 2.36 -3.16
C ALA A 158 -9.82 1.53 -3.74
N ARG A 159 -9.81 1.25 -5.06
CA ARG A 159 -8.79 0.40 -5.72
C ARG A 159 -7.73 1.22 -6.46
N ALA A 160 -6.50 0.72 -6.42
CA ALA A 160 -5.37 1.29 -7.14
C ALA A 160 -5.63 1.35 -8.66
N GLU A 161 -5.10 2.39 -9.29
CA GLU A 161 -5.26 2.68 -10.72
C GLU A 161 -4.95 1.47 -11.62
N GLN A 162 -3.93 0.70 -11.28
CA GLN A 162 -3.50 -0.45 -12.08
C GLN A 162 -4.62 -1.49 -12.31
N PHE A 163 -5.55 -1.66 -11.37
CA PHE A 163 -6.70 -2.55 -11.54
C PHE A 163 -7.74 -1.91 -12.45
N ASN A 164 -8.10 -0.65 -12.19
CA ASN A 164 -9.08 0.12 -12.95
C ASN A 164 -8.67 0.24 -14.43
N SER A 165 -7.42 0.61 -14.69
CA SER A 165 -6.86 0.74 -16.04
C SER A 165 -6.77 -0.60 -16.77
N LEU A 166 -6.42 -1.69 -16.07
CA LEU A 166 -6.33 -3.01 -16.70
C LEU A 166 -7.72 -3.53 -17.11
N ILE A 167 -8.72 -3.48 -16.22
CA ILE A 167 -10.07 -3.96 -16.57
C ILE A 167 -10.70 -3.09 -17.67
N GLY A 168 -10.47 -1.77 -17.63
CA GLY A 168 -10.88 -0.86 -18.70
C GLY A 168 -10.23 -1.20 -20.05
N SER A 169 -8.94 -1.58 -20.04
CA SER A 169 -8.22 -2.02 -21.24
C SER A 169 -8.73 -3.35 -21.78
N VAL A 170 -9.00 -4.33 -20.89
CA VAL A 170 -9.61 -5.61 -21.25
C VAL A 170 -10.95 -5.38 -21.94
N ILE A 171 -11.85 -4.61 -21.32
CA ILE A 171 -13.16 -4.28 -21.88
C ILE A 171 -13.06 -3.57 -23.24
N SER A 172 -12.14 -2.60 -23.35
CA SER A 172 -11.97 -1.83 -24.59
C SER A 172 -11.36 -2.67 -25.73
N SER A 173 -10.63 -3.74 -25.41
CA SER A 173 -10.04 -4.64 -26.40
C SER A 173 -11.03 -5.64 -27.01
N LEU A 174 -12.20 -5.83 -26.37
CA LEU A 174 -13.20 -6.78 -26.83
C LEU A 174 -13.78 -6.36 -28.19
N ASN A 175 -13.77 -7.30 -29.11
CA ASN A 175 -14.35 -7.23 -30.45
C ASN A 175 -14.99 -8.58 -30.80
N PRO A 176 -15.87 -8.66 -31.82
CA PRO A 176 -16.53 -9.90 -32.21
C PRO A 176 -15.57 -11.09 -32.32
N ASP A 177 -14.44 -10.95 -33.03
CA ASP A 177 -13.49 -12.03 -33.27
C ASP A 177 -12.82 -12.55 -31.98
N SER A 178 -12.41 -11.63 -31.09
CA SER A 178 -11.81 -11.97 -29.80
C SER A 178 -12.81 -12.63 -28.85
N TYR A 179 -14.09 -12.30 -29.02
CA TYR A 179 -15.18 -12.70 -28.14
C TYR A 179 -15.81 -14.02 -28.58
N GLU A 180 -15.92 -14.29 -29.89
CA GLU A 180 -16.50 -15.51 -30.46
C GLU A 180 -15.86 -16.80 -29.93
N ARG A 181 -14.60 -16.74 -29.51
CA ARG A 181 -13.88 -17.91 -28.96
C ARG A 181 -14.16 -18.18 -27.48
N LEU A 182 -14.73 -17.21 -26.76
CA LEU A 182 -14.98 -17.34 -25.31
C LEU A 182 -16.15 -18.29 -25.00
N PRO A 183 -17.31 -18.25 -25.71
CA PRO A 183 -18.40 -19.18 -25.49
C PRO A 183 -17.99 -20.64 -25.60
N ASP A 184 -17.31 -21.01 -26.69
CA ASP A 184 -16.86 -22.38 -26.94
C ASP A 184 -15.84 -22.85 -25.91
N ARG A 185 -14.97 -21.95 -25.42
CA ARG A 185 -13.97 -22.28 -24.40
C ARG A 185 -14.60 -22.62 -23.06
N HIS A 186 -15.64 -21.89 -22.67
CA HIS A 186 -16.20 -21.97 -21.33
C HIS A 186 -17.54 -22.71 -21.26
N ASP A 187 -18.11 -23.09 -22.40
CA ASP A 187 -19.45 -23.66 -22.53
C ASP A 187 -20.52 -22.76 -21.89
N ILE A 188 -20.43 -21.45 -22.17
CA ILE A 188 -21.35 -20.43 -21.64
C ILE A 188 -21.87 -19.58 -22.79
N SER A 189 -23.19 -19.50 -22.91
CA SER A 189 -23.84 -18.61 -23.86
C SER A 189 -23.69 -17.14 -23.42
N PRO A 190 -23.32 -16.21 -24.33
CA PRO A 190 -23.27 -14.79 -24.04
C PRO A 190 -24.61 -14.24 -23.55
N CYS A 191 -24.59 -13.31 -22.58
CA CYS A 191 -25.80 -12.69 -22.04
C CYS A 191 -26.52 -11.77 -23.03
N SER A 192 -25.87 -11.34 -24.12
CA SER A 192 -26.51 -10.57 -25.19
C SER A 192 -25.82 -10.74 -26.55
N VAL A 193 -26.54 -10.38 -27.62
CA VAL A 193 -26.04 -10.40 -29.01
C VAL A 193 -24.90 -9.43 -29.27
N THR A 194 -24.67 -8.45 -28.39
CA THR A 194 -23.57 -7.48 -28.46
C THR A 194 -22.69 -7.56 -27.23
N SER A 195 -22.53 -8.75 -26.65
CA SER A 195 -21.89 -8.88 -25.36
C SER A 195 -20.39 -8.52 -25.38
N TRP A 196 -19.72 -8.45 -26.54
CA TRP A 196 -18.38 -7.85 -26.62
C TRP A 196 -18.38 -6.34 -26.32
N HIS A 197 -19.51 -5.64 -26.50
CA HIS A 197 -19.67 -4.25 -26.09
C HIS A 197 -20.15 -4.19 -24.65
N LYS A 198 -19.35 -3.65 -23.74
CA LYS A 198 -19.68 -3.52 -22.31
C LYS A 198 -19.99 -2.09 -21.91
N ALA A 199 -20.86 -1.92 -20.94
CA ALA A 199 -21.02 -0.67 -20.21
C ALA A 199 -19.96 -0.58 -19.11
N THR A 200 -19.49 0.64 -18.86
CA THR A 200 -18.52 0.92 -17.80
C THR A 200 -19.16 1.82 -16.74
N VAL A 201 -19.12 1.38 -15.48
CA VAL A 201 -19.62 2.14 -14.34
C VAL A 201 -18.50 2.44 -13.36
N GLY A 202 -18.76 3.40 -12.47
CA GLY A 202 -17.88 3.75 -11.37
C GLY A 202 -18.64 3.99 -10.08
N GLY A 203 -17.95 3.74 -8.98
CA GLY A 203 -18.45 3.97 -7.63
C GLY A 203 -17.30 4.07 -6.63
N SER A 204 -17.55 4.74 -5.50
CA SER A 204 -16.50 5.07 -4.54
C SER A 204 -15.98 3.85 -3.79
N ASP A 205 -16.84 2.85 -3.57
CA ASP A 205 -16.63 1.72 -2.67
C ASP A 205 -16.24 2.19 -1.25
N ASP A 206 -16.77 3.36 -0.87
CA ASP A 206 -16.43 3.99 0.39
C ASP A 206 -17.15 3.31 1.56
N HIS A 207 -16.36 3.03 2.59
CA HIS A 207 -16.78 2.42 3.86
C HIS A 207 -16.57 3.34 5.06
N SER A 208 -15.94 4.50 4.84
CA SER A 208 -15.42 5.35 5.92
C SER A 208 -16.17 6.67 6.10
N GLY A 209 -16.96 7.04 5.09
CA GLY A 209 -17.61 8.34 4.94
C GLY A 209 -16.69 9.41 4.36
N PHE A 210 -15.47 9.07 3.93
CA PHE A 210 -14.47 10.04 3.51
C PHE A 210 -14.33 10.15 2.00
N PHE A 211 -14.67 9.08 1.27
CA PHE A 211 -14.45 8.99 -0.16
C PHE A 211 -15.74 8.83 -0.96
N ILE A 212 -16.90 9.11 -0.34
CA ILE A 212 -18.20 9.14 -1.03
C ILE A 212 -18.10 9.99 -2.30
N ALA A 213 -18.59 9.45 -3.42
CA ALA A 213 -18.55 10.05 -4.75
C ALA A 213 -17.13 10.36 -5.29
N ARG A 214 -16.07 9.74 -4.74
CA ARG A 214 -14.71 9.82 -5.33
C ARG A 214 -14.69 9.27 -6.76
N ALA A 215 -15.42 8.19 -7.00
CA ALA A 215 -15.72 7.68 -8.32
C ALA A 215 -17.24 7.55 -8.48
N TYR A 216 -17.73 7.73 -9.70
CA TYR A 216 -19.16 7.77 -9.98
C TYR A 216 -19.46 7.45 -11.44
N THR A 217 -20.72 7.14 -11.72
CA THR A 217 -21.25 6.83 -13.05
C THR A 217 -21.98 8.01 -13.64
N VAL A 218 -21.80 8.24 -14.95
CA VAL A 218 -22.34 9.39 -15.67
C VAL A 218 -23.12 8.96 -16.91
N THR A 219 -24.19 9.71 -17.21
CA THR A 219 -24.90 9.61 -18.50
C THR A 219 -25.40 10.96 -19.01
N ARG A 220 -25.68 11.00 -20.32
CA ARG A 220 -26.38 12.12 -20.98
C ARG A 220 -27.90 11.95 -21.01
N LYS A 221 -28.41 10.74 -20.73
CA LYS A 221 -29.84 10.39 -20.76
C LYS A 221 -30.24 9.82 -19.40
N GLY A 222 -30.55 10.70 -18.46
CA GLY A 222 -30.89 10.32 -17.09
C GLY A 222 -31.81 11.35 -16.42
N ARG A 223 -32.77 11.92 -17.16
CA ARG A 223 -33.65 12.98 -16.63
C ARG A 223 -34.54 12.45 -15.51
N THR A 224 -34.98 11.20 -15.64
CA THR A 224 -35.64 10.42 -14.60
C THR A 224 -34.73 9.26 -14.15
N LEU A 225 -35.05 8.66 -13.01
CA LEU A 225 -34.35 7.47 -12.53
C LEU A 225 -34.45 6.34 -13.57
N ASP A 226 -35.64 6.13 -14.15
CA ASP A 226 -35.85 5.15 -15.22
C ASP A 226 -34.96 5.40 -16.44
N ASP A 227 -34.81 6.66 -16.87
CA ASP A 227 -33.91 7.01 -17.96
C ASP A 227 -32.45 6.65 -17.63
N PHE A 228 -32.04 6.93 -16.38
CA PHE A 228 -30.69 6.66 -15.89
C PHE A 228 -30.42 5.15 -15.88
N LEU A 229 -31.30 4.36 -15.28
CA LEU A 229 -31.21 2.89 -15.22
C LEU A 229 -31.31 2.25 -16.60
N ALA A 230 -32.17 2.77 -17.48
CA ALA A 230 -32.25 2.34 -18.87
C ALA A 230 -30.96 2.66 -19.65
N SER A 231 -30.24 3.73 -19.29
CA SER A 231 -28.93 4.04 -19.84
C SER A 231 -27.83 3.10 -19.33
N VAL A 232 -27.88 2.65 -18.08
CA VAL A 232 -27.00 1.58 -17.58
C VAL A 232 -27.25 0.30 -18.37
N ARG A 233 -28.50 -0.19 -18.38
CA ARG A 233 -28.91 -1.41 -19.12
C ARG A 233 -28.58 -1.32 -20.61
N GLY A 234 -28.76 -0.14 -21.19
CA GLY A 234 -28.54 0.13 -22.61
C GLY A 234 -27.10 0.47 -22.98
N LYS A 235 -26.12 0.33 -22.07
CA LYS A 235 -24.69 0.57 -22.30
C LYS A 235 -24.36 2.01 -22.74
N ARG A 236 -25.08 2.99 -22.21
CA ARG A 236 -24.95 4.44 -22.49
C ARG A 236 -24.44 5.24 -21.28
N VAL A 237 -23.66 4.59 -20.43
CA VAL A 237 -23.02 5.17 -19.24
C VAL A 237 -21.51 5.05 -19.36
N TRP A 238 -20.79 5.92 -18.68
CA TRP A 238 -19.35 5.79 -18.47
C TRP A 238 -18.98 6.16 -17.03
N ALA A 239 -17.79 5.76 -16.62
CA ALA A 239 -17.27 6.03 -15.29
C ALA A 239 -16.41 7.31 -15.27
N GLU A 240 -16.54 8.13 -14.22
CA GLU A 240 -15.71 9.31 -13.95
C GLU A 240 -15.23 9.33 -12.49
N GLY A 241 -14.36 10.29 -12.16
CA GLY A 241 -13.80 10.47 -10.82
C GLY A 241 -12.34 9.98 -10.70
N ASP A 242 -11.91 9.77 -9.46
CA ASP A 242 -10.53 9.44 -9.11
C ASP A 242 -10.37 7.96 -8.77
N ASN A 243 -9.17 7.42 -9.01
CA ASN A 243 -8.80 6.08 -8.54
C ASN A 243 -8.56 6.10 -7.02
N GLY A 244 -8.64 4.94 -6.39
CA GLY A 244 -8.06 4.75 -5.07
C GLY A 244 -6.55 4.60 -5.12
N ASP A 245 -5.95 4.51 -3.94
CA ASP A 245 -4.52 4.23 -3.74
C ASP A 245 -4.35 3.52 -2.36
N PRO A 246 -3.14 3.05 -2.01
CA PRO A 246 -2.89 2.47 -0.70
C PRO A 246 -3.23 3.40 0.48
N LEU A 247 -3.04 4.71 0.33
CA LEU A 247 -3.35 5.68 1.39
C LEU A 247 -4.86 5.80 1.62
N THR A 248 -5.65 5.79 0.57
CA THR A 248 -7.11 5.86 0.58
C THR A 248 -7.67 4.66 1.35
N LEU A 249 -7.21 3.44 1.03
CA LEU A 249 -7.61 2.23 1.76
C LEU A 249 -7.17 2.28 3.23
N ALA A 250 -5.95 2.74 3.52
CA ALA A 250 -5.44 2.85 4.88
C ALA A 250 -6.27 3.84 5.71
N HIS A 251 -6.60 5.00 5.15
CA HIS A 251 -7.41 6.02 5.83
C HIS A 251 -8.87 5.60 5.97
N SER A 252 -9.41 4.77 5.06
CA SER A 252 -10.71 4.14 5.26
C SER A 252 -10.70 3.25 6.51
N ILE A 253 -9.68 2.40 6.66
CA ILE A 253 -9.49 1.55 7.85
C ILE A 253 -9.32 2.41 9.11
N TYR A 254 -8.51 3.49 9.06
CA TYR A 254 -8.38 4.41 10.18
C TYR A 254 -9.70 5.10 10.53
N GLY A 255 -10.50 5.49 9.54
CA GLY A 255 -11.82 6.09 9.74
C GLY A 255 -12.76 5.16 10.48
N ILE A 256 -12.79 3.89 10.09
CA ILE A 256 -13.55 2.83 10.77
C ILE A 256 -13.07 2.67 12.21
N GLY A 257 -11.75 2.54 12.42
CA GLY A 257 -11.16 2.38 13.76
C GLY A 257 -11.38 3.57 14.69
N TYR A 258 -11.25 4.80 14.16
CA TYR A 258 -11.53 6.04 14.90
C TYR A 258 -12.99 6.08 15.37
N ARG A 259 -13.93 5.78 14.47
CA ARG A 259 -15.36 5.76 14.82
C ARG A 259 -15.68 4.68 15.86
N PHE A 260 -15.20 3.45 15.65
CA PHE A 260 -15.33 2.35 16.61
C PHE A 260 -14.85 2.71 18.03
N TYR A 261 -13.68 3.33 18.12
CA TYR A 261 -13.12 3.78 19.40
C TYR A 261 -13.94 4.93 20.00
N SER A 262 -14.30 5.91 19.17
CA SER A 262 -15.05 7.11 19.60
C SER A 262 -16.43 6.78 20.15
N GLU A 263 -17.12 5.76 19.62
CA GLU A 263 -18.44 5.33 20.09
C GLU A 263 -18.37 4.54 21.40
N ARG A 264 -17.35 3.69 21.56
CA ARG A 264 -17.16 2.88 22.78
C ARG A 264 -16.69 3.69 23.99
N LEU A 265 -16.06 4.85 23.79
CA LEU A 265 -15.49 5.68 24.86
C LEU A 265 -16.27 6.93 25.19
N LYS A 266 -17.54 7.02 24.78
CA LYS A 266 -18.45 8.09 25.24
C LYS A 266 -18.71 8.09 26.76
N SER A 267 -18.05 7.24 27.57
CA SER A 267 -18.22 7.18 29.03
C SER A 267 -16.95 7.30 29.90
N GLY A 268 -15.82 7.85 29.41
CA GLY A 268 -14.60 7.98 30.23
C GLY A 268 -13.67 9.13 29.83
N THR A 269 -13.03 9.75 30.82
CA THR A 269 -12.16 10.95 30.78
C THR A 269 -11.23 11.08 29.55
N ARG A 270 -11.60 11.92 28.57
CA ARG A 270 -10.78 12.39 27.43
C ARG A 270 -9.62 13.35 27.81
N ASN A 271 -9.07 13.25 29.03
CA ASN A 271 -8.12 14.26 29.54
C ASN A 271 -6.64 13.85 29.51
N ALA A 272 -6.29 12.62 29.08
CA ALA A 272 -4.91 12.13 29.15
C ALA A 272 -4.04 12.53 27.94
N THR A 273 -4.61 12.71 26.74
CA THR A 273 -3.85 12.91 25.47
C THR A 273 -4.39 14.07 24.60
N PRO A 274 -4.29 15.33 25.06
CA PRO A 274 -4.92 16.48 24.41
C PRO A 274 -4.38 16.84 23.02
N PHE A 275 -3.12 16.53 22.70
CA PHE A 275 -2.53 16.85 21.39
C PHE A 275 -2.88 15.80 20.34
N ILE A 276 -2.93 14.52 20.74
CA ILE A 276 -3.45 13.45 19.88
C ILE A 276 -4.91 13.74 19.51
N ASP A 277 -5.75 14.07 20.49
CA ASP A 277 -7.15 14.40 20.24
C ASP A 277 -7.30 15.60 19.31
N TYR A 278 -6.46 16.62 19.47
CA TYR A 278 -6.44 17.77 18.55
C TYR A 278 -6.11 17.36 17.11
N LEU A 279 -5.08 16.51 16.92
CA LEU A 279 -4.71 16.01 15.60
C LEU A 279 -5.81 15.15 14.99
N LEU A 280 -6.37 14.19 15.73
CA LEU A 280 -7.44 13.30 15.24
C LEU A 280 -8.67 14.09 14.81
N ASN A 281 -9.13 15.06 15.62
CA ASN A 281 -10.27 15.90 15.27
C ASN A 281 -10.00 16.75 14.03
N ARG A 282 -8.78 17.30 13.89
CA ARG A 282 -8.40 18.10 12.71
C ARG A 282 -8.28 17.26 11.44
N LEU A 283 -7.91 15.98 11.57
CA LEU A 283 -7.67 15.08 10.45
C LEU A 283 -8.95 14.35 9.98
N PHE A 284 -9.83 13.97 10.90
CA PHE A 284 -10.99 13.10 10.62
C PHE A 284 -12.36 13.76 10.80
N ASP A 285 -12.46 14.90 11.50
CA ASP A 285 -13.74 15.58 11.75
C ASP A 285 -13.92 16.84 10.88
N GLU A 286 -14.74 16.73 9.84
CA GLU A 286 -15.07 17.86 8.93
C GLU A 286 -15.91 18.95 9.61
N ASN A 287 -16.57 18.64 10.72
CA ASN A 287 -17.41 19.57 11.50
C ASN A 287 -16.68 20.22 12.69
N SER A 288 -15.34 20.26 12.69
CA SER A 288 -14.50 20.84 13.76
C SER A 288 -14.69 22.36 14.02
N GLY A 289 -15.70 22.98 13.41
CA GLY A 289 -16.06 24.39 13.58
C GLY A 289 -16.64 24.81 14.95
N LYS A 290 -16.84 23.91 15.92
CA LYS A 290 -17.37 24.24 17.25
C LYS A 290 -16.47 23.81 18.42
N VAL A 291 -15.17 24.04 18.34
CA VAL A 291 -14.32 23.98 19.54
C VAL A 291 -14.60 25.21 20.41
N SER A 292 -15.00 24.99 21.67
CA SER A 292 -15.26 26.04 22.65
C SER A 292 -14.05 26.97 22.81
N LEU A 293 -14.29 28.27 23.03
CA LEU A 293 -13.24 29.27 23.23
C LEU A 293 -12.30 28.90 24.40
N ILE A 294 -12.87 28.26 25.43
CA ILE A 294 -12.13 27.81 26.62
C ILE A 294 -11.14 26.69 26.27
N ASP A 295 -11.53 25.76 25.40
CA ASP A 295 -10.66 24.65 24.99
C ASP A 295 -9.53 25.14 24.07
N LYS A 296 -9.79 26.17 23.25
CA LYS A 296 -8.74 26.86 22.48
C LYS A 296 -7.71 27.53 23.38
N ILE A 297 -8.15 28.20 24.44
CA ILE A 297 -7.25 28.85 25.42
C ILE A 297 -6.45 27.81 26.21
N LYS A 298 -7.10 26.76 26.73
CA LYS A 298 -6.41 25.65 27.44
C LYS A 298 -5.36 24.98 26.55
N PHE A 299 -5.70 24.74 25.28
CA PHE A 299 -4.78 24.19 24.30
C PHE A 299 -3.58 25.11 24.05
N PHE A 300 -3.82 26.42 23.86
CA PHE A 300 -2.77 27.41 23.67
C PHE A 300 -1.82 27.48 24.87
N VAL A 301 -2.35 27.45 26.10
CA VAL A 301 -1.52 27.41 27.32
C VAL A 301 -0.68 26.13 27.36
N ARG A 302 -1.30 24.95 27.22
CA ARG A 302 -0.60 23.65 27.24
C ARG A 302 0.49 23.54 26.15
N LYS A 303 0.21 24.10 24.97
CA LYS A 303 1.14 24.15 23.83
C LYS A 303 2.43 24.91 24.15
N ASN A 304 2.33 26.01 24.90
CA ASN A 304 3.44 26.91 25.20
C ASN A 304 4.16 26.64 26.54
N ILE A 305 3.70 25.68 27.36
CA ILE A 305 4.41 25.29 28.59
C ILE A 305 5.77 24.66 28.23
N PRO A 306 6.91 25.18 28.75
CA PRO A 306 8.23 24.61 28.56
C PRO A 306 8.33 23.18 29.12
N GLU A 307 9.06 22.29 28.44
CA GLU A 307 9.33 20.94 28.95
C GLU A 307 10.36 21.03 30.10
N MET A 308 9.98 20.66 31.33
CA MET A 308 10.86 20.73 32.52
C MET A 308 11.92 19.60 32.57
N TYR A 309 11.77 18.52 31.81
CA TYR A 309 12.70 17.38 31.73
C TYR A 309 12.69 16.76 30.33
N ASP A 310 13.86 16.43 29.78
CA ASP A 310 13.98 15.92 28.40
C ASP A 310 13.91 14.39 28.27
N SER A 311 13.99 13.65 29.39
CA SER A 311 14.03 12.17 29.35
C SER A 311 12.68 11.53 28.99
N TYR A 312 12.73 10.46 28.20
CA TYR A 312 11.62 9.56 27.88
C TYR A 312 11.59 8.31 28.76
N ASP A 313 12.54 8.17 29.70
CA ASP A 313 12.58 7.04 30.61
C ASP A 313 11.34 7.03 31.52
N ASP A 314 10.83 5.83 31.79
CA ASP A 314 9.68 5.55 32.67
C ASP A 314 8.35 6.23 32.28
N ARG A 315 8.20 6.66 31.02
CA ARG A 315 6.94 7.19 30.47
C ARG A 315 6.08 6.12 29.82
N SER A 316 4.75 6.29 29.86
CA SER A 316 3.82 5.41 29.14
C SER A 316 3.88 5.64 27.63
N PHE A 317 3.32 4.71 26.86
CA PHE A 317 3.23 4.83 25.41
C PHE A 317 2.45 6.08 24.97
N GLU A 318 1.31 6.32 25.62
CA GLU A 318 0.42 7.44 25.36
C GLU A 318 1.07 8.79 25.71
N GLU A 319 1.82 8.85 26.81
CA GLU A 319 2.56 10.06 27.22
C GLU A 319 3.62 10.44 26.20
N ILE A 320 4.40 9.47 25.70
CA ILE A 320 5.43 9.72 24.67
C ILE A 320 4.75 10.15 23.36
N LEU A 321 3.68 9.48 22.95
CA LEU A 321 2.95 9.79 21.73
C LEU A 321 2.34 11.20 21.77
N ASP A 322 1.71 11.59 22.88
CA ASP A 322 1.11 12.92 23.05
C ASP A 322 2.18 14.02 23.11
N ARG A 323 3.35 13.73 23.70
CA ARG A 323 4.51 14.62 23.67
C ARG A 323 5.03 14.85 22.25
N GLU A 324 5.20 13.80 21.45
CA GLU A 324 5.62 13.96 20.06
C GLU A 324 4.54 14.67 19.22
N ALA A 325 3.25 14.45 19.51
CA ALA A 325 2.15 15.21 18.91
C ALA A 325 2.22 16.71 19.27
N LYS A 326 2.53 17.06 20.52
CA LYS A 326 2.78 18.45 20.94
C LYS A 326 3.92 19.07 20.14
N ARG A 327 5.04 18.36 20.01
CA ARG A 327 6.21 18.83 19.23
C ARG A 327 5.85 19.08 17.77
N LEU A 328 5.10 18.15 17.15
CA LEU A 328 4.63 18.29 15.77
C LEU A 328 3.72 19.52 15.58
N VAL A 329 2.80 19.76 16.51
CA VAL A 329 1.90 20.93 16.48
C VAL A 329 2.66 22.26 16.68
N ASN A 330 3.84 22.21 17.28
CA ASN A 330 4.75 23.36 17.44
C ASN A 330 5.70 23.55 16.24
N ASP A 331 5.84 22.56 15.35
CA ASP A 331 6.67 22.66 14.16
C ASP A 331 5.94 23.39 13.02
N MET A 332 6.12 24.71 12.96
CA MET A 332 5.53 25.54 11.91
C MET A 332 6.06 25.20 10.52
N SER A 333 7.29 24.69 10.40
CA SER A 333 7.87 24.31 9.11
C SER A 333 7.16 23.08 8.55
N PHE A 334 6.94 22.06 9.40
CA PHE A 334 6.18 20.87 9.05
C PHE A 334 4.73 21.22 8.71
N LEU A 335 4.05 21.98 9.57
CA LEU A 335 2.65 22.37 9.35
C LEU A 335 2.47 23.15 8.05
N ASN A 336 3.39 24.05 7.71
CA ASN A 336 3.37 24.76 6.43
C ASN A 336 3.61 23.82 5.25
N SER A 337 4.48 22.82 5.39
CA SER A 337 4.76 21.84 4.32
C SER A 337 3.55 21.00 3.94
N ILE A 338 2.62 20.75 4.87
CA ILE A 338 1.42 19.92 4.62
C ILE A 338 0.15 20.75 4.33
N ASN A 339 0.19 22.07 4.49
CA ASN A 339 -0.99 22.93 4.35
C ASN A 339 -1.53 23.02 2.91
N SER A 340 -0.69 22.79 1.90
CA SER A 340 -1.10 22.75 0.49
C SER A 340 -1.50 21.35 0.01
N GLU A 341 -1.22 20.31 0.81
CA GLU A 341 -1.51 18.93 0.42
C GLU A 341 -3.00 18.60 0.61
N ASP A 342 -3.48 17.56 -0.06
CA ASP A 342 -4.83 17.04 0.16
C ASP A 342 -4.96 16.37 1.56
N ARG A 343 -6.20 16.04 1.93
CA ARG A 343 -6.49 15.50 3.27
C ARG A 343 -5.78 14.17 3.54
N ASN A 344 -5.72 13.26 2.56
CA ASN A 344 -5.07 11.96 2.73
C ASN A 344 -3.58 12.17 2.99
N ARG A 345 -2.94 13.01 2.18
CA ARG A 345 -1.52 13.27 2.33
C ARG A 345 -1.16 13.86 3.69
N ARG A 346 -1.99 14.79 4.21
CA ARG A 346 -1.83 15.32 5.57
C ARG A 346 -1.91 14.25 6.65
N ILE A 347 -2.91 13.36 6.57
CA ILE A 347 -3.07 12.24 7.51
C ILE A 347 -1.82 11.37 7.49
N PHE A 348 -1.41 10.95 6.29
CA PHE A 348 -0.22 10.13 6.10
C PHE A 348 1.04 10.77 6.68
N ARG A 349 1.30 12.05 6.39
CA ARG A 349 2.50 12.75 6.86
C ARG A 349 2.53 12.87 8.38
N VAL A 350 1.40 13.17 9.01
CA VAL A 350 1.28 13.23 10.47
C VAL A 350 1.51 11.85 11.10
N THR A 351 0.84 10.81 10.58
CA THR A 351 0.99 9.46 11.11
C THR A 351 2.41 8.93 10.90
N SER A 352 3.00 9.14 9.72
CA SER A 352 4.37 8.73 9.41
C SER A 352 5.38 9.41 10.36
N TYR A 353 5.24 10.72 10.55
CA TYR A 353 6.10 11.46 11.48
C TYR A 353 6.06 10.85 12.88
N LEU A 354 4.86 10.69 13.44
CA LEU A 354 4.69 10.17 14.80
C LEU A 354 5.23 8.74 14.92
N ALA A 355 4.91 7.86 13.97
CA ALA A 355 5.37 6.48 13.99
C ALA A 355 6.90 6.38 13.90
N ASN A 356 7.52 7.09 12.97
CA ASN A 356 8.97 7.12 12.81
C ASN A 356 9.67 7.62 14.09
N ARG A 357 9.14 8.70 14.71
CA ARG A 357 9.66 9.22 15.98
C ARG A 357 9.54 8.22 17.11
N MET A 358 8.38 7.59 17.27
CA MET A 358 8.14 6.60 18.33
C MET A 358 9.05 5.36 18.17
N ILE A 359 9.18 4.83 16.95
CA ILE A 359 10.09 3.69 16.69
C ILE A 359 11.53 4.08 17.03
N TYR A 360 11.99 5.24 16.56
CA TYR A 360 13.34 5.73 16.88
C TYR A 360 13.58 5.85 18.39
N ILE A 361 12.64 6.43 19.15
CA ILE A 361 12.76 6.59 20.61
C ILE A 361 12.94 5.24 21.30
N TYR A 362 12.09 4.26 21.00
CA TYR A 362 12.16 2.94 21.63
C TYR A 362 13.36 2.12 21.18
N THR A 363 13.75 2.21 19.90
CA THR A 363 14.98 1.57 19.41
C THR A 363 16.22 2.18 20.07
N ASN A 364 16.26 3.50 20.27
CA ASN A 364 17.36 4.16 20.98
C ASN A 364 17.45 3.70 22.44
N GLN A 365 16.31 3.57 23.12
CA GLN A 365 16.27 3.05 24.48
C GLN A 365 16.75 1.59 24.52
N LEU A 366 16.38 0.78 23.52
CA LEU A 366 16.74 -0.63 23.42
C LEU A 366 18.26 -0.81 23.28
N LEU A 367 18.90 -0.02 22.41
CA LEU A 367 20.34 -0.08 22.17
C LEU A 367 21.19 0.39 23.36
N LYS A 368 20.61 1.13 24.30
CA LYS A 368 21.29 1.61 25.51
C LYS A 368 21.16 0.65 26.70
N ILE A 369 20.45 -0.47 26.56
CA ILE A 369 20.25 -1.42 27.65
C ILE A 369 21.57 -2.13 27.98
N PRO A 370 22.01 -2.14 29.26
CA PRO A 370 23.18 -2.92 29.68
C PRO A 370 22.95 -4.43 29.51
N SER A 371 23.99 -5.15 29.10
CA SER A 371 23.97 -6.60 28.86
C SER A 371 23.66 -7.45 30.11
N SER A 372 23.77 -6.88 31.32
CA SER A 372 23.75 -7.64 32.58
C SER A 372 22.41 -7.77 33.29
N ASN A 373 21.33 -7.07 32.90
CA ASN A 373 19.98 -7.22 33.50
C ASN A 373 18.84 -6.59 32.67
N GLY A 374 18.79 -6.90 31.37
CA GLY A 374 17.94 -6.19 30.41
C GLY A 374 16.64 -6.89 29.97
N ILE A 375 16.44 -8.18 30.21
CA ILE A 375 15.45 -8.99 29.45
C ILE A 375 14.02 -8.45 29.54
N PHE A 376 13.53 -8.13 30.74
CA PHE A 376 12.17 -7.57 30.89
C PHE A 376 12.02 -6.21 30.21
N ARG A 377 13.04 -5.35 30.32
CA ARG A 377 13.04 -4.04 29.68
C ARG A 377 13.13 -4.16 28.15
N ILE A 378 13.90 -5.12 27.64
CA ILE A 378 13.96 -5.47 26.21
C ILE A 378 12.57 -5.88 25.71
N LEU A 379 11.90 -6.81 26.40
CA LEU A 379 10.55 -7.25 26.03
C LEU A 379 9.54 -6.10 26.05
N GLN A 380 9.61 -5.22 27.04
CA GLN A 380 8.75 -4.04 27.13
C GLN A 380 8.96 -3.10 25.93
N LEU A 381 10.20 -2.76 25.60
CA LEU A 381 10.51 -1.89 24.46
C LEU A 381 10.15 -2.52 23.11
N LEU A 382 10.38 -3.82 22.95
CA LEU A 382 9.96 -4.57 21.75
C LEU A 382 8.43 -4.56 21.61
N ASN A 383 7.69 -4.70 22.72
CA ASN A 383 6.23 -4.58 22.70
C ASN A 383 5.79 -3.17 22.30
N SER A 384 6.43 -2.12 22.82
CA SER A 384 6.15 -0.74 22.43
C SER A 384 6.43 -0.48 20.95
N ILE A 385 7.54 -0.98 20.40
CA ILE A 385 7.82 -0.94 18.95
C ILE A 385 6.73 -1.69 18.17
N GLY A 386 6.35 -2.87 18.65
CA GLY A 386 5.25 -3.67 18.09
C GLY A 386 3.91 -2.92 18.09
N MET A 387 3.61 -2.16 19.15
CA MET A 387 2.41 -1.30 19.22
C MET A 387 2.46 -0.18 18.18
N VAL A 388 3.63 0.45 17.93
CA VAL A 388 3.75 1.44 16.85
C VAL A 388 3.46 0.78 15.50
N HIS A 389 4.06 -0.39 15.22
CA HIS A 389 3.77 -1.13 13.98
C HIS A 389 2.31 -1.56 13.85
N LEU A 390 1.65 -1.91 14.96
CA LEU A 390 0.22 -2.20 14.96
C LEU A 390 -0.60 -0.95 14.59
N LEU A 391 -0.23 0.23 15.12
CA LEU A 391 -0.90 1.49 14.78
C LEU A 391 -0.73 1.85 13.30
N ILE A 392 0.42 1.55 12.67
CA ILE A 392 0.67 1.80 11.24
C ILE A 392 0.35 0.62 10.32
N SER A 393 -0.12 -0.50 10.87
CA SER A 393 -0.48 -1.69 10.11
C SER A 393 -1.54 -1.46 9.02
N PRO A 394 -2.50 -0.50 9.13
CA PRO A 394 -3.39 -0.18 8.02
C PRO A 394 -2.65 0.21 6.74
N TYR A 395 -1.49 0.89 6.82
CA TYR A 395 -0.68 1.17 5.64
C TYR A 395 -0.07 -0.11 5.08
N TYR A 396 0.55 -0.95 5.92
CA TYR A 396 1.14 -2.21 5.47
C TYR A 396 0.13 -3.12 4.78
N VAL A 397 -1.05 -3.29 5.39
CA VAL A 397 -2.16 -4.04 4.81
C VAL A 397 -2.61 -3.43 3.49
N SER A 398 -2.71 -2.10 3.42
CA SER A 398 -3.19 -1.43 2.21
C SER A 398 -2.19 -1.53 1.05
N PHE A 399 -0.89 -1.31 1.29
CA PHE A 399 0.14 -1.53 0.27
C PHE A 399 0.11 -2.99 -0.22
N PHE A 400 0.07 -3.95 0.71
CA PHE A 400 -0.01 -5.37 0.37
C PHE A 400 -1.23 -5.72 -0.49
N HIS A 401 -2.43 -5.28 -0.11
CA HIS A 401 -3.66 -5.59 -0.84
C HIS A 401 -3.80 -4.85 -2.18
N GLN A 402 -3.16 -3.69 -2.34
CA GLN A 402 -3.17 -2.93 -3.60
C GLN A 402 -2.13 -3.43 -4.59
N HIS A 403 -1.09 -4.14 -4.14
CA HIS A 403 -0.07 -4.75 -5.01
C HIS A 403 -0.28 -6.23 -5.30
N ARG A 404 -1.28 -6.83 -4.67
CA ARG A 404 -1.65 -8.22 -4.90
C ARG A 404 -2.04 -8.47 -6.36
N SER A 405 -1.99 -9.74 -6.76
CA SER A 405 -2.57 -10.26 -8.01
C SER A 405 -1.78 -9.93 -9.29
N LYS A 406 -0.48 -9.62 -9.19
CA LYS A 406 0.40 -9.40 -10.36
C LYS A 406 0.37 -10.55 -11.36
N ARG A 407 0.32 -11.81 -10.88
CA ARG A 407 0.21 -12.99 -11.74
C ARG A 407 -1.10 -13.02 -12.54
N LEU A 408 -2.23 -12.72 -11.90
CA LEU A 408 -3.54 -12.61 -12.55
C LEU A 408 -3.49 -11.48 -13.60
N MET A 409 -2.97 -10.32 -13.22
CA MET A 409 -2.86 -9.16 -14.10
C MET A 409 -1.97 -9.45 -15.32
N SER A 410 -0.81 -10.09 -15.12
CA SER A 410 0.07 -10.52 -16.20
C SER A 410 -0.61 -11.56 -17.11
N GLY A 411 -1.35 -12.50 -16.52
CA GLY A 411 -2.13 -13.49 -17.26
C GLY A 411 -3.20 -12.84 -18.15
N LEU A 412 -3.92 -11.85 -17.62
CA LEU A 412 -4.90 -11.08 -18.38
C LEU A 412 -4.25 -10.28 -19.52
N LYS A 413 -3.14 -9.60 -19.24
CA LYS A 413 -2.41 -8.86 -20.29
C LYS A 413 -1.98 -9.78 -21.43
N GLY A 414 -1.44 -10.96 -21.10
CA GLY A 414 -1.09 -11.96 -22.10
C GLY A 414 -2.30 -12.50 -22.87
N ARG A 415 -3.40 -12.81 -22.17
CA ARG A 415 -4.62 -13.40 -22.74
C ARG A 415 -5.32 -12.47 -23.73
N PHE A 416 -5.39 -11.19 -23.42
CA PHE A 416 -6.08 -10.16 -24.23
C PHE A 416 -5.13 -9.36 -25.13
N GLY A 417 -3.86 -9.78 -25.26
CA GLY A 417 -2.88 -9.09 -26.11
C GLY A 417 -2.58 -7.65 -25.66
N LEU A 418 -2.79 -7.34 -24.38
CA LEU A 418 -2.56 -6.01 -23.78
C LEU A 418 -1.11 -5.82 -23.33
N ASN A 419 -0.19 -6.64 -23.84
CA ASN A 419 1.23 -6.43 -23.68
C ASN A 419 1.63 -5.21 -24.52
N GLY A 420 1.39 -4.01 -23.99
CA GLY A 420 2.13 -2.83 -24.43
C GLY A 420 3.63 -3.04 -24.22
N SER A 421 4.47 -2.15 -24.77
CA SER A 421 5.92 -2.14 -24.49
C SER A 421 6.10 -2.40 -22.99
N ALA A 422 6.78 -3.48 -22.62
CA ALA A 422 7.15 -3.70 -21.22
C ALA A 422 7.67 -2.36 -20.70
N GLY A 423 7.00 -1.79 -19.70
CA GLY A 423 7.40 -0.49 -19.15
C GLY A 423 8.90 -0.54 -18.88
N CYS A 424 9.61 0.57 -19.10
CA CYS A 424 11.05 0.60 -18.83
C CYS A 424 11.28 0.07 -17.41
N GLU A 425 12.14 -0.94 -17.27
CA GLU A 425 12.43 -1.52 -15.98
C GLU A 425 13.04 -0.44 -15.09
N LYS A 426 12.29 0.00 -14.07
CA LYS A 426 12.71 1.05 -13.15
C LYS A 426 13.22 0.40 -11.87
N THR A 427 14.53 0.44 -11.68
CA THR A 427 15.21 -0.22 -10.58
C THR A 427 15.51 0.76 -9.44
N VAL A 428 15.23 0.34 -8.22
CA VAL A 428 15.68 1.02 -7.00
C VAL A 428 16.74 0.20 -6.29
N LEU A 429 17.86 0.83 -5.96
CA LEU A 429 18.95 0.23 -5.18
C LEU A 429 19.00 0.82 -3.78
N PHE A 430 18.96 -0.02 -2.75
CA PHE A 430 19.06 0.38 -1.35
C PHE A 430 20.49 0.19 -0.84
N THR A 431 21.02 1.21 -0.17
CA THR A 431 22.36 1.15 0.44
C THR A 431 22.45 1.98 1.72
N ASP A 432 23.03 1.38 2.75
CA ASP A 432 23.41 2.05 4.00
C ASP A 432 24.70 2.89 3.86
N THR A 433 25.37 2.83 2.69
CA THR A 433 26.65 3.52 2.45
C THR A 433 26.71 4.18 1.06
N ILE A 434 27.18 5.43 1.02
CA ILE A 434 27.31 6.22 -0.22
C ILE A 434 28.46 7.24 -0.17
N ASN A 435 28.73 7.81 1.00
CA ASN A 435 29.74 8.86 1.18
C ASN A 435 31.02 8.34 1.85
N GLU A 436 30.96 7.16 2.47
CA GLU A 436 32.06 6.53 3.17
C GLU A 436 33.17 6.11 2.21
N ILE A 437 34.42 6.11 2.68
CA ILE A 437 35.57 5.67 1.91
C ILE A 437 35.64 4.14 1.96
N ASN A 438 34.80 3.47 1.16
CA ASN A 438 34.79 2.02 1.04
C ASN A 438 34.53 1.56 -0.41
N GLY A 439 34.79 0.28 -0.66
CA GLY A 439 34.61 -0.31 -2.00
C GLY A 439 33.15 -0.38 -2.46
N VAL A 440 32.18 -0.35 -1.54
CA VAL A 440 30.74 -0.38 -1.83
C VAL A 440 30.31 0.95 -2.43
N ALA A 441 30.59 2.06 -1.75
CA ALA A 441 30.26 3.41 -2.20
C ALA A 441 30.84 3.72 -3.59
N ILE A 442 32.09 3.29 -3.84
CA ILE A 442 32.72 3.43 -5.18
C ILE A 442 31.95 2.63 -6.24
N THR A 443 31.55 1.40 -5.91
CA THR A 443 30.80 0.53 -6.85
C THR A 443 29.44 1.15 -7.19
N ILE A 444 28.73 1.67 -6.19
CA ILE A 444 27.41 2.28 -6.38
C ILE A 444 27.50 3.55 -7.23
N LYS A 445 28.50 4.42 -6.99
CA LYS A 445 28.72 5.61 -7.83
C LYS A 445 28.96 5.26 -9.29
N LYS A 446 29.77 4.22 -9.55
CA LYS A 446 29.99 3.70 -10.90
C LYS A 446 28.74 3.09 -11.53
N LEU A 447 27.89 2.43 -10.73
CA LEU A 447 26.61 1.90 -11.21
C LEU A 447 25.67 3.02 -11.66
N ILE A 448 25.60 4.13 -10.91
CA ILE A 448 24.82 5.33 -11.30
C ILE A 448 25.33 5.94 -12.61
N GLU A 449 26.65 6.08 -12.76
CA GLU A 449 27.24 6.60 -14.01
C GLU A 449 26.96 5.66 -15.19
N THR A 450 27.16 4.36 -14.98
CA THR A 450 26.96 3.33 -16.01
C THR A 450 25.49 3.25 -16.42
N SER A 451 24.55 3.33 -15.47
CA SER A 451 23.12 3.27 -15.76
C SER A 451 22.70 4.42 -16.67
N LYS A 452 23.17 5.64 -16.39
CA LYS A 452 22.96 6.82 -17.26
C LYS A 452 23.49 6.60 -18.67
N THR A 453 24.73 6.11 -18.81
CA THR A 453 25.33 5.86 -20.14
C THR A 453 24.60 4.78 -20.94
N ARG A 454 23.96 3.82 -20.25
CA ARG A 454 23.23 2.71 -20.88
C ARG A 454 21.73 2.94 -21.00
N GLY A 455 21.21 4.08 -20.55
CA GLY A 455 19.78 4.37 -20.54
C GLY A 455 18.96 3.47 -19.61
N VAL A 456 19.58 2.98 -18.53
CA VAL A 456 18.91 2.18 -17.49
C VAL A 456 18.38 3.12 -16.40
N GLU A 457 17.09 3.00 -16.08
CA GLU A 457 16.49 3.75 -14.97
C GLU A 457 16.89 3.15 -13.63
N LEU A 458 17.86 3.78 -12.97
CA LEU A 458 18.36 3.39 -11.66
C LEU A 458 18.28 4.58 -10.70
N THR A 459 17.61 4.38 -9.58
CA THR A 459 17.64 5.31 -8.45
C THR A 459 18.22 4.63 -7.22
N VAL A 460 19.19 5.28 -6.59
CA VAL A 460 19.79 4.81 -5.33
C VAL A 460 19.07 5.47 -4.17
N VAL A 461 18.47 4.67 -3.30
CA VAL A 461 17.89 5.09 -2.04
C VAL A 461 18.91 4.90 -0.92
N THR A 462 19.16 5.98 -0.20
CA THR A 462 20.01 6.01 0.99
C THR A 462 19.37 6.86 2.10
N CYS A 463 19.95 6.82 3.30
CA CYS A 463 19.44 7.54 4.46
C CYS A 463 20.61 8.11 5.25
N ASN A 464 20.71 9.43 5.30
CA ASN A 464 21.69 10.12 6.13
C ASN A 464 21.24 11.58 6.40
N ASN A 465 21.99 12.28 7.25
CA ASN A 465 21.73 13.70 7.57
C ASN A 465 22.60 14.68 6.77
N GLN A 466 23.57 14.16 6.01
CA GLN A 466 24.41 15.00 5.17
C GLN A 466 23.67 15.31 3.87
N GLU A 467 23.91 16.47 3.30
CA GLU A 467 23.52 16.68 1.92
C GLU A 467 24.39 15.76 1.04
N THR A 468 23.83 14.60 0.67
CA THR A 468 24.25 13.96 -0.57
C THR A 468 23.90 14.96 -1.64
N GLY A 469 24.88 15.69 -2.18
CA GLY A 469 24.64 16.63 -3.27
C GLY A 469 23.68 15.95 -4.24
N ALA A 470 22.53 16.58 -4.49
CA ALA A 470 21.39 15.99 -5.17
C ALA A 470 21.74 15.69 -6.63
N GLY A 471 22.60 14.68 -6.83
CA GLY A 471 23.03 14.22 -8.13
C GLY A 471 21.91 13.40 -8.73
N ASP A 472 21.71 13.54 -10.04
CA ASP A 472 20.74 12.74 -10.78
C ASP A 472 20.94 11.25 -10.43
N GLY A 473 19.89 10.60 -9.90
CA GLY A 473 19.90 9.18 -9.55
C GLY A 473 20.11 8.82 -8.07
N ILE A 474 20.20 9.78 -7.14
CA ILE A 474 20.22 9.49 -5.69
C ILE A 474 19.03 10.14 -4.99
N MET A 475 18.26 9.32 -4.27
CA MET A 475 17.23 9.75 -3.33
C MET A 475 17.71 9.51 -1.89
N ASN A 476 18.08 10.59 -1.21
CA ASN A 476 18.51 10.53 0.18
C ASN A 476 17.40 10.96 1.13
N PHE A 477 16.96 10.04 1.97
CA PHE A 477 16.00 10.33 3.02
C PHE A 477 16.71 10.89 4.24
N LYS A 478 16.19 12.00 4.76
CA LYS A 478 16.67 12.54 6.03
C LYS A 478 16.45 11.51 7.13
N SER A 479 17.51 11.21 7.86
CA SER A 479 17.45 10.26 8.95
C SER A 479 16.57 10.76 10.10
N VAL A 480 15.74 9.87 10.64
CA VAL A 480 14.92 10.15 11.83
C VAL A 480 15.81 10.26 13.08
N GLY A 481 16.95 9.59 13.05
CA GLY A 481 18.01 9.63 14.04
C GLY A 481 19.08 8.57 13.76
N GLU A 482 20.18 8.63 14.49
CA GLU A 482 21.34 7.77 14.26
C GLU A 482 21.68 6.96 15.52
N PHE A 483 22.28 5.80 15.31
CA PHE A 483 22.79 4.94 16.36
C PHE A 483 24.25 4.62 16.11
N ALA A 484 25.06 4.62 17.16
CA ALA A 484 26.40 4.06 17.12
C ALA A 484 26.35 2.62 17.64
N ILE A 485 27.04 1.71 16.98
CA ILE A 485 27.22 0.35 17.49
C ILE A 485 28.27 0.43 18.61
N PRO A 486 28.01 -0.05 19.85
CA PRO A 486 28.96 0.03 20.94
C PRO A 486 30.33 -0.58 20.62
N GLU A 487 30.35 -1.69 19.90
CA GLU A 487 31.55 -2.43 19.48
C GLU A 487 32.24 -1.80 18.26
N TYR A 488 31.56 -0.91 17.54
CA TYR A 488 32.13 -0.18 16.41
C TYR A 488 31.59 1.27 16.31
N PRO A 489 31.99 2.16 17.23
CA PRO A 489 31.37 3.49 17.39
C PRO A 489 31.51 4.43 16.17
N GLU A 490 32.50 4.17 15.32
CA GLU A 490 32.73 4.90 14.07
C GLU A 490 31.65 4.60 13.02
N LEU A 491 31.01 3.43 13.10
CA LEU A 491 29.90 3.07 12.23
C LEU A 491 28.60 3.62 12.81
N ARG A 492 28.11 4.70 12.20
CA ARG A 492 26.80 5.27 12.49
C ARG A 492 25.75 4.69 11.56
N LEU A 493 24.73 4.06 12.14
CA LEU A 493 23.57 3.57 11.41
C LEU A 493 22.46 4.62 11.44
N HIS A 494 21.96 4.98 10.27
CA HIS A 494 20.89 5.95 10.12
C HIS A 494 19.53 5.27 10.04
N PHE A 495 18.58 5.72 10.85
CA PHE A 495 17.22 5.19 10.86
C PHE A 495 16.38 5.88 9.77
N PRO A 496 15.86 5.13 8.77
CA PRO A 496 15.08 5.70 7.68
C PRO A 496 13.62 5.93 8.07
N PRO A 497 12.95 6.91 7.45
CA PRO A 497 11.51 7.10 7.60
C PRO A 497 10.77 6.02 6.79
N VAL A 498 10.45 4.89 7.44
CA VAL A 498 9.97 3.66 6.78
C VAL A 498 8.76 3.90 5.86
N LEU A 499 7.73 4.57 6.37
CA LEU A 499 6.51 4.80 5.58
C LEU A 499 6.74 5.77 4.42
N ASP A 500 7.52 6.84 4.62
CA ASP A 500 7.85 7.80 3.55
C ASP A 500 8.63 7.13 2.41
N VAL A 501 9.49 6.16 2.72
CA VAL A 501 10.20 5.37 1.70
C VAL A 501 9.23 4.48 0.92
N VAL A 502 8.32 3.78 1.60
CA VAL A 502 7.30 2.93 0.95
C VAL A 502 6.42 3.78 0.00
N ASP A 503 5.95 4.93 0.48
CA ASP A 503 5.14 5.87 -0.30
C ASP A 503 5.89 6.47 -1.49
N TYR A 504 7.16 6.82 -1.32
CA TYR A 504 8.01 7.27 -2.43
C TYR A 504 8.13 6.17 -3.50
N LEU A 505 8.36 4.92 -3.10
CA LEU A 505 8.47 3.80 -4.04
C LEU A 505 7.18 3.58 -4.83
N GLU A 506 6.03 3.71 -4.18
CA GLU A 506 4.70 3.64 -4.82
C GLU A 506 4.52 4.73 -5.86
N ARG A 507 4.79 5.98 -5.50
CA ARG A 507 4.61 7.13 -6.39
C ARG A 507 5.53 7.12 -7.59
N GLU A 508 6.75 6.63 -7.41
CA GLU A 508 7.73 6.52 -8.49
C GLU A 508 7.50 5.30 -9.39
N GLY A 509 6.71 4.32 -8.97
CA GLY A 509 6.37 3.15 -9.78
C GLY A 509 7.55 2.21 -10.06
N PHE A 510 8.42 1.96 -9.06
CA PHE A 510 9.54 1.03 -9.22
C PHE A 510 9.07 -0.40 -9.48
N THR A 511 9.80 -1.11 -10.35
CA THR A 511 9.45 -2.48 -10.78
C THR A 511 10.48 -3.53 -10.36
N ARG A 512 11.65 -3.11 -9.86
CA ARG A 512 12.70 -4.00 -9.35
C ARG A 512 13.42 -3.37 -8.16
N ILE A 513 13.72 -4.18 -7.15
CA ILE A 513 14.49 -3.78 -5.96
C ILE A 513 15.85 -4.48 -5.96
N HIS A 514 16.90 -3.74 -5.60
CA HIS A 514 18.22 -4.29 -5.33
C HIS A 514 18.71 -3.85 -3.94
N ALA A 515 19.03 -4.79 -3.06
CA ALA A 515 19.65 -4.51 -1.77
C ALA A 515 21.18 -4.62 -1.89
N SER A 516 21.89 -3.49 -1.85
CA SER A 516 23.36 -3.49 -1.91
C SER A 516 23.99 -3.80 -0.55
N THR A 517 23.29 -3.52 0.54
CA THR A 517 23.77 -3.76 1.91
C THR A 517 22.71 -4.52 2.70
N PRO A 518 23.10 -5.41 3.63
CA PRO A 518 22.16 -6.13 4.48
C PRO A 518 21.85 -5.35 5.78
N GLY A 519 22.04 -4.03 5.81
CA GLY A 519 21.79 -3.19 6.99
C GLY A 519 20.32 -2.77 7.10
N ILE A 520 20.08 -1.61 7.71
CA ILE A 520 18.72 -1.11 7.96
C ILE A 520 17.99 -0.86 6.63
N LEU A 521 18.67 -0.29 5.64
CA LEU A 521 18.09 -0.09 4.31
C LEU A 521 17.94 -1.38 3.51
N GLY A 522 18.79 -2.38 3.75
CA GLY A 522 18.58 -3.73 3.22
C GLY A 522 17.31 -4.38 3.75
N LEU A 523 17.08 -4.29 5.06
CA LEU A 523 15.85 -4.78 5.70
C LEU A 523 14.62 -4.01 5.23
N LEU A 524 14.75 -2.69 5.01
CA LEU A 524 13.67 -1.89 4.43
C LEU A 524 13.37 -2.30 2.98
N ALA A 525 14.39 -2.55 2.17
CA ALA A 525 14.23 -3.07 0.81
C ALA A 525 13.47 -4.41 0.81
N LEU A 526 13.82 -5.30 1.75
CA LEU A 526 13.12 -6.57 1.94
C LEU A 526 11.67 -6.37 2.41
N LEU A 527 11.41 -5.47 3.36
CA LEU A 527 10.04 -5.15 3.78
C LEU A 527 9.21 -4.65 2.60
N VAL A 528 9.73 -3.68 1.85
CA VAL A 528 9.01 -3.08 0.71
C VAL A 528 8.77 -4.11 -0.39
N SER A 529 9.74 -4.99 -0.68
CA SER A 529 9.56 -6.04 -1.69
C SER A 529 8.40 -6.97 -1.36
N LYS A 530 8.21 -7.33 -0.09
CA LYS A 530 7.07 -8.13 0.37
C LYS A 530 5.75 -7.35 0.41
N LEU A 531 5.78 -6.08 0.80
CA LEU A 531 4.58 -5.22 0.82
C LEU A 531 4.07 -4.88 -0.58
N MET A 532 4.95 -4.74 -1.56
CA MET A 532 4.58 -4.29 -2.91
C MET A 532 4.71 -5.42 -3.96
N ASP A 533 5.02 -6.64 -3.55
CA ASP A 533 5.24 -7.80 -4.43
C ASP A 533 6.24 -7.50 -5.57
N ILE A 534 7.34 -6.79 -5.25
CA ILE A 534 8.37 -6.40 -6.23
C ILE A 534 9.54 -7.37 -6.13
N PRO A 535 10.05 -7.92 -7.26
CA PRO A 535 11.22 -8.80 -7.25
C PRO A 535 12.43 -8.11 -6.61
N ILE A 536 13.15 -8.85 -5.76
CA ILE A 536 14.29 -8.35 -5.01
C ILE A 536 15.53 -9.20 -5.26
N SER A 537 16.62 -8.50 -5.60
CA SER A 537 17.97 -9.05 -5.68
C SER A 537 18.87 -8.40 -4.64
N ALA A 538 19.98 -9.03 -4.29
CA ALA A 538 20.97 -8.44 -3.38
C ALA A 538 22.40 -8.71 -3.83
N THR A 539 23.35 -7.89 -3.40
CA THR A 539 24.79 -8.12 -3.62
C THR A 539 25.50 -8.45 -2.31
N TYR A 540 26.18 -9.60 -2.25
CA TYR A 540 27.04 -9.96 -1.12
C TYR A 540 28.50 -9.59 -1.42
N HIS A 541 28.97 -8.49 -0.84
CA HIS A 541 30.34 -7.98 -1.04
C HIS A 541 31.10 -7.62 0.26
N THR A 542 30.43 -7.71 1.41
CA THR A 542 31.01 -7.41 2.72
C THR A 542 30.84 -8.65 3.60
N ASP A 543 31.94 -9.27 4.00
CA ASP A 543 31.92 -10.42 4.91
C ASP A 543 31.70 -9.94 6.36
N ILE A 544 30.46 -9.54 6.66
CA ILE A 544 30.06 -9.05 7.99
C ILE A 544 30.42 -10.07 9.09
N PRO A 545 30.17 -11.38 8.95
CA PRO A 545 30.57 -12.36 9.96
C PRO A 545 32.07 -12.33 10.26
N GLN A 546 32.91 -12.23 9.22
CA GLN A 546 34.36 -12.10 9.41
C GLN A 546 34.73 -10.80 10.14
N TYR A 547 34.08 -9.67 9.82
CA TYR A 547 34.28 -8.41 10.55
C TYR A 547 33.88 -8.52 12.01
N VAL A 548 32.72 -9.11 12.32
CA VAL A 548 32.25 -9.32 13.70
C VAL A 548 33.29 -10.11 14.49
N LYS A 549 33.75 -11.25 13.95
CA LYS A 549 34.81 -12.04 14.57
C LYS A 549 36.08 -11.21 14.83
N SER A 550 36.52 -10.41 13.85
CA SER A 550 37.75 -9.62 13.98
C SER A 550 37.65 -8.49 15.01
N LEU A 551 36.47 -7.92 15.23
CA LEU A 551 36.25 -6.80 16.14
C LEU A 551 35.94 -7.25 17.57
N THR A 552 35.27 -8.40 17.73
CA THR A 552 34.82 -8.88 19.05
C THR A 552 35.60 -10.07 19.57
N ASP A 553 36.37 -10.75 18.72
CA ASP A 553 37.02 -12.06 18.99
C ASP A 553 36.05 -13.13 19.54
N ASP A 554 34.76 -12.99 19.21
CA ASP A 554 33.68 -13.83 19.75
C ASP A 554 33.07 -14.70 18.65
N VAL A 555 33.31 -16.01 18.76
CA VAL A 555 32.79 -17.04 17.83
C VAL A 555 31.27 -17.19 17.90
N PHE A 556 30.66 -16.92 19.05
CA PHE A 556 29.20 -16.92 19.17
C PHE A 556 28.61 -15.78 18.36
N LEU A 557 29.15 -14.56 18.48
CA LEU A 557 28.71 -13.40 17.69
C LEU A 557 28.94 -13.61 16.18
N GLU A 558 30.07 -14.22 15.78
CA GLU A 558 30.30 -14.63 14.39
C GLU A 558 29.21 -15.56 13.86
N ASN A 559 28.84 -16.59 14.64
CA ASN A 559 27.78 -17.53 14.26
C ASN A 559 26.40 -16.86 14.20
N THR A 560 26.10 -15.95 15.13
CA THR A 560 24.88 -15.13 15.08
C THR A 560 24.84 -14.27 13.82
N ALA A 561 25.96 -13.65 13.45
CA ALA A 561 26.07 -12.89 12.20
C ALA A 561 25.85 -13.79 10.97
N TRP A 562 26.40 -15.00 10.95
CA TRP A 562 26.13 -15.98 9.89
C TRP A 562 24.65 -16.33 9.77
N ASN A 563 23.98 -16.60 10.89
CA ASN A 563 22.55 -16.91 10.90
C ASN A 563 21.72 -15.76 10.30
N TYR A 564 22.05 -14.52 10.66
CA TYR A 564 21.42 -13.34 10.09
C TYR A 564 21.67 -13.20 8.59
N ILE A 565 22.92 -13.36 8.14
CA ILE A 565 23.28 -13.25 6.72
C ILE A 565 22.54 -14.30 5.90
N ILE A 566 22.59 -15.57 6.29
CA ILE A 566 21.92 -16.64 5.56
C ILE A 566 20.41 -16.43 5.54
N TRP A 567 19.81 -16.03 6.67
CA TRP A 567 18.41 -15.66 6.70
C TRP A 567 18.12 -14.53 5.70
N PHE A 568 18.84 -13.41 5.75
CA PHE A 568 18.60 -12.24 4.90
C PHE A 568 18.69 -12.58 3.41
N TYR A 569 19.80 -13.20 2.98
CA TYR A 569 20.00 -13.55 1.57
C TYR A 569 19.08 -14.68 1.09
N SER A 570 18.60 -15.55 1.99
CA SER A 570 17.59 -16.55 1.64
C SER A 570 16.24 -15.93 1.25
N GLN A 571 15.96 -14.68 1.66
CA GLN A 571 14.72 -13.99 1.31
C GLN A 571 14.73 -13.37 -0.09
N MET A 572 15.90 -13.34 -0.74
CA MET A 572 16.12 -12.75 -2.07
C MET A 572 15.75 -13.71 -3.19
N ASP A 573 15.34 -13.17 -4.33
CA ASP A 573 15.14 -13.96 -5.56
C ASP A 573 16.49 -14.32 -6.18
N GLU A 574 17.44 -13.37 -6.17
CA GLU A 574 18.81 -13.55 -6.64
C GLU A 574 19.84 -12.89 -5.72
N VAL A 575 21.00 -13.54 -5.57
CA VAL A 575 22.14 -13.08 -4.76
C VAL A 575 23.39 -13.01 -5.62
N LEU A 576 23.88 -11.80 -5.84
CA LEU A 576 25.06 -11.51 -6.64
C LEU A 576 26.32 -11.65 -5.78
N VAL A 577 27.29 -12.45 -6.24
CA VAL A 577 28.54 -12.71 -5.50
C VAL A 577 29.79 -12.41 -6.35
N PRO A 578 30.88 -11.90 -5.75
CA PRO A 578 32.05 -11.44 -6.49
C PRO A 578 32.96 -12.56 -6.99
N SER A 579 32.88 -13.77 -6.41
CA SER A 579 33.80 -14.86 -6.71
C SER A 579 33.19 -16.24 -6.45
N ARG A 580 33.74 -17.26 -7.11
CA ARG A 580 33.42 -18.68 -6.83
C ARG A 580 33.77 -19.10 -5.40
N SER A 581 34.75 -18.45 -4.76
CA SER A 581 35.09 -18.77 -3.37
C SER A 581 33.98 -18.32 -2.42
N THR A 582 33.45 -17.11 -2.64
CA THR A 582 32.32 -16.57 -1.88
C THR A 582 31.05 -17.38 -2.11
N GLU A 583 30.80 -17.79 -3.36
CA GLU A 583 29.71 -18.72 -3.70
C GLU A 583 29.78 -20.00 -2.86
N LYS A 584 30.94 -20.68 -2.85
CA LYS A 584 31.13 -21.90 -2.06
C LYS A 584 30.89 -21.68 -0.57
N GLN A 585 31.44 -20.61 -0.01
CA GLN A 585 31.27 -20.26 1.41
C GLN A 585 29.79 -20.07 1.78
N LEU A 586 29.01 -19.36 0.95
CA LEU A 586 27.59 -19.15 1.21
C LEU A 586 26.77 -20.44 1.07
N VAL A 587 27.11 -21.30 0.10
CA VAL A 587 26.48 -22.62 -0.07
C VAL A 587 26.77 -23.52 1.13
N GLU A 588 28.02 -23.58 1.60
CA GLU A 588 28.42 -24.35 2.79
C GLU A 588 27.69 -23.88 4.06
N LYS A 589 27.35 -22.59 4.13
CA LYS A 589 26.59 -21.99 5.23
C LYS A 589 25.06 -22.12 5.08
N GLY A 590 24.57 -22.67 3.96
CA GLY A 590 23.16 -23.03 3.76
C GLY A 590 22.36 -22.16 2.79
N LEU A 591 23.00 -21.26 2.03
CA LEU A 591 22.31 -20.52 0.96
C LEU A 591 22.10 -21.41 -0.27
N SER A 592 20.90 -21.42 -0.83
CA SER A 592 20.60 -22.26 -2.00
C SER A 592 21.40 -21.84 -3.25
N PRO A 593 22.11 -22.76 -3.93
CA PRO A 593 22.90 -22.46 -5.13
C PRO A 593 22.09 -21.83 -6.26
N GLU A 594 20.81 -22.17 -6.42
CA GLU A 594 19.97 -21.67 -7.52
C GLU A 594 19.69 -20.16 -7.45
N LYS A 595 19.90 -19.54 -6.28
CA LYS A 595 19.76 -18.09 -6.07
C LYS A 595 21.04 -17.33 -6.42
N ILE A 596 22.19 -18.00 -6.41
CA ILE A 596 23.47 -17.33 -6.53
C ILE A 596 23.77 -17.04 -8.00
N ARG A 597 24.22 -15.81 -8.28
CA ARG A 597 24.67 -15.38 -9.61
C ARG A 597 26.04 -14.72 -9.49
N PRO A 598 26.99 -15.02 -10.39
CA PRO A 598 28.28 -14.36 -10.38
C PRO A 598 28.15 -12.90 -10.84
N LEU A 599 28.64 -11.97 -10.02
CA LEU A 599 28.88 -10.58 -10.38
C LEU A 599 30.36 -10.28 -10.14
N PRO A 600 31.26 -10.70 -11.05
CA PRO A 600 32.69 -10.44 -10.89
C PRO A 600 32.93 -8.94 -10.79
N ARG A 601 33.94 -8.51 -10.02
CA ARG A 601 34.28 -7.10 -9.95
C ARG A 601 34.85 -6.61 -11.28
N TRP A 602 34.47 -5.40 -11.66
CA TRP A 602 34.90 -4.80 -12.92
C TRP A 602 36.17 -3.99 -12.66
N VAL A 603 37.16 -4.16 -13.52
CA VAL A 603 38.38 -3.37 -13.53
C VAL A 603 38.34 -2.52 -14.79
N ASP A 604 38.59 -1.21 -14.65
CA ASP A 604 38.74 -0.34 -15.80
C ASP A 604 40.01 -0.74 -16.56
N THR A 605 39.84 -1.41 -17.70
CA THR A 605 40.95 -1.93 -18.51
C THR A 605 41.71 -0.83 -19.25
N GLY A 606 41.18 0.40 -19.29
CA GLY A 606 41.89 1.58 -19.75
C GLY A 606 42.85 2.10 -18.69
N VAL A 607 42.45 2.13 -17.42
CA VAL A 607 43.32 2.52 -16.29
C VAL A 607 44.30 1.41 -15.92
N PHE A 608 43.81 0.18 -15.74
CA PHE A 608 44.57 -1.00 -15.37
C PHE A 608 44.73 -1.92 -16.58
N SER A 609 45.81 -1.68 -17.33
CA SER A 609 46.17 -2.47 -18.52
C SER A 609 47.55 -3.10 -18.31
N PRO A 610 47.77 -4.35 -18.77
CA PRO A 610 49.11 -4.94 -18.82
C PRO A 610 50.12 -4.06 -19.56
N VAL A 611 49.68 -3.24 -20.52
CA VAL A 611 50.53 -2.30 -21.27
C VAL A 611 51.11 -1.18 -20.38
N LYS A 612 50.45 -0.86 -19.26
CA LYS A 612 50.90 0.14 -18.30
C LYS A 612 51.76 -0.46 -17.17
N ARG A 613 52.13 -1.74 -17.27
CA ARG A 613 53.00 -2.42 -16.29
C ARG A 613 54.37 -1.76 -16.27
N ASN A 614 54.79 -1.30 -15.09
CA ASN A 614 56.14 -0.77 -14.85
C ASN A 614 56.81 -1.58 -13.75
N GLU A 615 57.79 -2.41 -14.12
CA GLU A 615 58.47 -3.29 -13.16
C GLU A 615 59.32 -2.53 -12.14
N ALA A 616 59.78 -1.33 -12.47
CA ALA A 616 60.56 -0.49 -11.56
C ALA A 616 59.73 0.05 -10.38
N MET A 617 58.39 0.07 -10.48
CA MET A 617 57.52 0.49 -9.37
C MET A 617 57.65 -0.46 -8.17
N TRP A 618 57.65 -1.77 -8.40
CA TRP A 618 57.71 -2.75 -7.32
C TRP A 618 59.02 -2.60 -6.54
N HIS A 619 60.14 -2.51 -7.25
CA HIS A 619 61.46 -2.27 -6.65
C HIS A 619 61.53 -0.95 -5.88
N ARG A 620 60.92 0.12 -6.40
CA ARG A 620 60.93 1.45 -5.77
C ARG A 620 60.23 1.47 -4.41
N TYR A 621 59.20 0.63 -4.23
CA TYR A 621 58.40 0.57 -2.99
C TYR A 621 58.68 -0.69 -2.15
N SER A 622 59.70 -1.48 -2.52
CA SER A 622 60.03 -2.75 -1.85
C SER A 622 58.85 -3.73 -1.78
N LEU A 623 58.01 -3.76 -2.81
CA LEU A 623 56.81 -4.61 -2.89
C LEU A 623 57.05 -5.87 -3.74
N ASN A 624 58.28 -6.40 -3.71
CA ASN A 624 58.75 -7.45 -4.62
C ASN A 624 58.32 -8.86 -4.18
N GLY A 625 57.61 -8.98 -3.06
CA GLY A 625 57.17 -10.26 -2.50
C GLY A 625 58.26 -11.06 -1.77
N GLU A 626 59.30 -10.39 -1.25
CA GLU A 626 60.26 -10.97 -0.29
C GLU A 626 59.87 -10.71 1.16
#